data_AF-A0A0D2LJY5-F1
#
_entry.id   AF-A0A0D2LJY5-F1
#
_cell.length_a   1.000
_cell.length_b   1.000
_cell.length_c   1.000
_cell.angle_alpha   90.00
_cell.angle_beta   90.00
_cell.angle_gamma   90.00
#
_symmetry.space_group_name_H-M   'P 1'
#
loop_
_entity.id
_entity.type
_entity.pdbx_description
1 polymer ?
#
loop_
_entity_poly.entity_id
_entity_poly.type
_entity_poly.pdbx_seq_one_letter_code
_entity_poly.pdbx_strand_id
1 'polypeptide(L)'
;MYICERGHVSRRLLLETQEQALLEASGQVAGQGFKVREVRAHTKATYQQSKYNLLREANEGYAKAVTLLNSAGGQPGAPGAAPLGPFLSELRALIGFFSLDPNRVCDLVLEAWESWLAAAPTARARADVSGWLAVLGLFREDAPTQLLGFRFVYHQGGRAECRKSAVEEVMLAALLRGRGAATPAAPPAPPALYRLAGQLAAAGRVSLDRLTPYLSPDDAELAARYVAASEVVQAEVEAYGKVDLSAVSAPAAPAAGAGGGAAAAAPRGTFSGASLELDASRFDELLTSYLDRPSGGGGDEKDSGKAAAAAGGGGGGGGGGGNQKLAMVEGLLAVG
;
A
#
# COMPACT_ATOMS: atom_id res chain seq x y z
N MET A 1 5.52 66.29 6.57
CA MET A 1 5.82 66.49 5.13
C MET A 1 6.88 65.48 4.78
N TYR A 2 6.53 64.47 3.99
CA TYR A 2 7.31 63.24 3.87
C TYR A 2 8.64 63.53 3.14
N ILE A 3 9.76 63.02 3.67
CA ILE A 3 11.13 63.26 3.15
C ILE A 3 11.24 62.89 1.66
N CYS A 4 10.45 61.91 1.21
CA CYS A 4 10.32 61.53 -0.20
C CYS A 4 9.58 62.57 -1.06
N GLU A 5 8.54 63.23 -0.54
CA GLU A 5 7.75 64.23 -1.28
C GLU A 5 8.54 65.52 -1.55
N ARG A 6 9.52 65.82 -0.69
CA ARG A 6 10.43 66.96 -0.86
C ARG A 6 11.65 66.65 -1.73
N GLY A 7 11.78 65.42 -2.24
CA GLY A 7 12.87 65.03 -3.15
C GLY A 7 14.25 64.91 -2.50
N HIS A 8 14.36 64.95 -1.18
CA HIS A 8 15.64 64.83 -0.47
C HIS A 8 16.20 63.40 -0.47
N VAL A 9 15.33 62.40 -0.53
CA VAL A 9 15.69 60.98 -0.62
C VAL A 9 14.78 60.32 -1.65
N SER A 10 15.37 59.54 -2.55
CA SER A 10 14.59 58.78 -3.52
C SER A 10 13.87 57.62 -2.82
N ARG A 11 12.63 57.35 -3.22
CA ARG A 11 11.83 56.24 -2.65
C ARG A 11 12.57 54.91 -2.74
N ARG A 12 13.36 54.70 -3.80
CA ARG A 12 14.18 53.51 -4.01
C ARG A 12 15.21 53.32 -2.90
N LEU A 13 16.02 54.34 -2.61
CA LEU A 13 17.06 54.29 -1.58
C LEU A 13 16.48 53.99 -0.19
N LEU A 14 15.30 54.55 0.09
CA LEU A 14 14.59 54.36 1.35
C LEU A 14 14.02 52.95 1.52
N LEU A 15 13.65 52.28 0.41
CA LEU A 15 13.24 50.87 0.41
C LEU A 15 14.42 49.90 0.43
N GLU A 16 15.58 50.29 -0.11
CA GLU A 16 16.81 49.48 -0.10
C GLU A 16 17.46 49.43 1.30
N THR A 17 17.39 50.53 2.05
CA THR A 17 17.96 50.63 3.41
C THR A 17 17.13 49.90 4.48
N GLN A 18 15.83 49.71 4.23
CA GLN A 18 14.86 49.06 5.12
C GLN A 18 14.85 49.53 6.58
N GLU A 19 15.37 50.73 6.87
CA GLU A 19 15.41 51.24 8.24
C GLU A 19 13.99 51.62 8.70
N GLN A 20 13.50 50.94 9.73
CA GLN A 20 12.13 51.08 10.23
C GLN A 20 11.76 52.53 10.56
N ALA A 21 12.64 53.27 11.24
CA ALA A 21 12.36 54.67 11.65
C ALA A 21 12.18 55.60 10.44
N LEU A 22 12.98 55.44 9.38
CA LEU A 22 12.87 56.21 8.14
C LEU A 22 11.63 55.81 7.31
N LEU A 23 11.29 54.52 7.29
CA LEU A 23 10.10 54.01 6.62
C LEU A 23 8.80 54.50 7.26
N GLU A 24 8.77 54.61 8.59
CA GLU A 24 7.66 55.19 9.34
C GLU A 24 7.59 56.71 9.14
N ALA A 25 8.73 57.43 9.25
CA ALA A 25 8.80 58.88 9.06
C ALA A 25 8.48 59.35 7.63
N SER A 26 8.71 58.48 6.63
CA SER A 26 8.39 58.72 5.21
C SER A 26 6.98 58.26 4.82
N GLY A 27 6.20 57.71 5.76
CA GLY A 27 4.81 57.27 5.52
C GLY A 27 4.69 56.05 4.62
N GLN A 28 5.80 55.37 4.31
CA GLN A 28 5.78 54.17 3.47
C GLN A 28 5.28 52.94 4.24
N VAL A 29 5.38 52.96 5.57
CA VAL A 29 4.97 51.87 6.45
C VAL A 29 4.19 52.48 7.63
N ALA A 30 3.07 51.86 7.99
CA ALA A 30 2.26 52.26 9.13
C ALA A 30 2.16 51.12 10.17
N GLY A 31 2.45 51.46 11.43
CA GLY A 31 2.05 50.68 12.60
C GLY A 31 3.05 49.66 13.16
N GLN A 32 2.77 49.20 14.38
CA GLN A 32 3.50 48.14 15.06
C GLN A 32 3.26 46.80 14.35
N GLY A 33 4.27 46.27 13.66
CA GLY A 33 4.18 44.99 12.96
C GLY A 33 5.10 44.84 11.76
N PHE A 34 5.68 45.93 11.26
CA PHE A 34 6.66 45.90 10.18
C PHE A 34 7.85 45.01 10.52
N LYS A 35 8.44 45.19 11.70
CA LYS A 35 9.57 44.37 12.17
C LYS A 35 9.25 42.88 12.23
N VAL A 36 8.02 42.50 12.58
CA VAL A 36 7.58 41.10 12.56
C VAL A 36 7.49 40.57 11.13
N ARG A 37 6.98 41.38 10.20
CA ARG A 37 6.92 41.02 8.76
C ARG A 37 8.32 40.95 8.14
N GLU A 38 9.20 41.87 8.50
CA GLU A 38 10.61 41.92 8.09
C GLU A 38 11.33 40.65 8.57
N VAL A 39 11.24 40.32 9.86
CA VAL A 39 11.83 39.08 10.40
C VAL A 39 11.28 37.85 9.69
N ARG A 40 9.96 37.78 9.43
CA ARG A 40 9.36 36.67 8.68
C ARG A 40 9.87 36.61 7.23
N ALA A 41 9.98 37.75 6.55
CA ALA A 41 10.46 37.82 5.18
C ALA A 41 11.95 37.43 5.09
N HIS A 42 12.78 37.93 5.99
CA HIS A 42 14.19 37.58 6.08
C HIS A 42 14.37 36.10 6.44
N THR A 43 13.67 35.61 7.46
CA THR A 43 13.70 34.18 7.83
C THR A 43 13.27 33.30 6.67
N LYS A 44 12.19 33.68 5.95
CA LYS A 44 11.74 32.96 4.76
C LYS A 44 12.80 32.99 3.66
N ALA A 45 13.37 34.15 3.34
CA ALA A 45 14.39 34.28 2.30
C ALA A 45 15.69 33.51 2.63
N THR A 46 16.10 33.48 3.90
CA THR A 46 17.34 32.83 4.35
C THR A 46 17.19 31.32 4.50
N TYR A 47 16.07 30.84 5.06
CA TYR A 47 15.93 29.43 5.47
C TYR A 47 15.01 28.62 4.57
N GLN A 48 14.21 29.24 3.71
CA GLN A 48 13.39 28.49 2.76
C GLN A 48 14.28 27.93 1.65
N GLN A 49 14.51 26.63 1.70
CA GLN A 49 15.09 25.92 0.57
C GLN A 49 14.03 25.74 -0.52
N SER A 50 14.38 26.09 -1.76
CA SER A 50 13.55 25.83 -2.93
C SER A 50 13.63 24.34 -3.27
N LYS A 51 12.86 23.51 -2.59
CA LYS A 51 12.78 22.07 -2.80
C LYS A 51 11.43 21.73 -3.41
N TYR A 52 11.40 21.36 -4.69
CA TYR A 52 10.15 21.08 -5.38
C TYR A 52 9.71 19.66 -5.12
N ASN A 53 8.60 19.46 -4.42
CA ASN A 53 8.10 18.13 -4.04
C ASN A 53 7.01 17.63 -4.98
N LEU A 54 6.28 18.54 -5.63
CA LEU A 54 5.20 18.16 -6.54
C LEU A 54 5.69 18.17 -7.99
N LEU A 55 5.20 17.22 -8.78
CA LEU A 55 5.58 17.09 -10.19
C LEU A 55 5.35 18.39 -10.97
N ARG A 56 4.22 19.06 -10.73
CA ARG A 56 3.81 20.33 -11.37
C ARG A 56 4.75 21.51 -11.12
N GLU A 57 5.55 21.47 -10.04
CA GLU A 57 6.46 22.56 -9.69
C GLU A 57 7.73 22.54 -10.54
N ALA A 58 8.20 21.35 -10.93
CA ALA A 58 9.43 21.13 -11.69
C ALA A 58 9.25 20.04 -12.75
N ASN A 59 8.29 20.23 -13.66
CA ASN A 59 7.90 19.25 -14.69
C ASN A 59 9.10 18.70 -15.48
N GLU A 60 10.04 19.57 -15.89
CA GLU A 60 11.21 19.17 -16.67
C GLU A 60 12.16 18.28 -15.86
N GLY A 61 12.48 18.68 -14.63
CA GLY A 61 13.40 17.92 -13.78
C GLY A 61 12.85 16.54 -13.46
N TYR A 62 11.56 16.45 -13.11
CA TYR A 62 10.90 15.18 -12.86
C TYR A 62 10.76 14.32 -14.13
N ALA A 63 10.43 14.90 -15.28
CA ALA A 63 10.35 14.17 -16.55
C ALA A 63 11.71 13.56 -16.93
N LYS A 64 12.81 14.32 -16.78
CA LYS A 64 14.17 13.82 -17.01
C LYS A 64 14.54 12.71 -16.03
N ALA A 65 14.22 12.86 -14.75
CA ALA A 65 14.48 11.82 -13.74
C ALA A 65 13.71 10.52 -14.05
N VAL A 66 12.42 10.61 -14.36
CA VAL A 66 11.59 9.46 -14.77
C VAL A 66 12.13 8.82 -16.05
N THR A 67 12.54 9.62 -17.03
CA THR A 67 13.11 9.10 -18.29
C THR A 67 14.41 8.36 -18.05
N LEU A 68 15.31 8.91 -17.22
CA LEU A 68 16.54 8.27 -16.79
C LEU A 68 16.25 6.91 -16.11
N LEU A 69 15.31 6.89 -15.16
CA LEU A 69 14.92 5.67 -14.42
C LEU A 69 14.28 4.58 -15.29
N ASN A 70 13.69 4.94 -16.43
CA ASN A 70 13.00 4.04 -17.36
C ASN A 70 13.72 3.87 -18.70
N SER A 71 14.97 4.34 -18.82
CA SER A 71 15.70 4.34 -20.09
C SER A 71 15.90 2.91 -20.64
N ALA A 72 15.67 2.75 -21.95
CA ALA A 72 15.60 1.48 -22.68
C ALA A 72 16.89 0.62 -22.64
N GLY A 73 18.00 1.15 -22.11
CA GLY A 73 19.30 0.50 -22.03
C GLY A 73 19.80 0.19 -20.61
N GLY A 74 18.95 0.21 -19.58
CA GLY A 74 19.37 -0.27 -18.26
C GLY A 74 18.61 0.29 -17.08
N GLN A 75 17.59 -0.44 -16.63
CA GLN A 75 17.23 -0.37 -15.23
C GLN A 75 18.39 -0.90 -14.38
N PRO A 76 18.69 -0.31 -13.20
CA PRO A 76 19.82 -0.72 -12.36
C PRO A 76 19.74 -2.20 -11.96
N GLY A 77 20.43 -3.10 -12.67
CA GLY A 77 20.35 -4.55 -12.43
C GLY A 77 19.80 -5.38 -13.60
N ALA A 78 19.39 -4.77 -14.71
CA ALA A 78 19.08 -5.49 -15.94
C ALA A 78 20.37 -5.93 -16.68
N PRO A 79 20.39 -7.12 -17.30
CA PRO A 79 21.50 -7.50 -18.19
C PRO A 79 21.62 -6.49 -19.33
N GLY A 80 22.82 -5.92 -19.51
CA GLY A 80 23.08 -4.85 -20.49
C GLY A 80 22.87 -3.43 -19.96
N ALA A 81 22.68 -3.26 -18.65
CA ALA A 81 22.51 -1.93 -18.05
C ALA A 81 23.72 -1.02 -18.26
N ALA A 82 23.43 0.27 -18.47
CA ALA A 82 24.44 1.32 -18.49
C ALA A 82 25.33 1.29 -17.23
N PRO A 83 26.60 1.72 -17.32
CA PRO A 83 27.48 1.78 -16.16
C PRO A 83 26.82 2.58 -15.02
N LEU A 84 26.80 1.97 -13.83
CA LEU A 84 26.10 2.50 -12.66
C LEU A 84 26.65 3.86 -12.21
N GLY A 85 27.95 4.09 -12.32
CA GLY A 85 28.59 5.35 -11.90
C GLY A 85 28.03 6.59 -12.60
N PRO A 86 28.04 6.67 -13.94
CA PRO A 86 27.40 7.72 -14.72
C PRO A 86 25.92 7.92 -14.37
N PHE A 87 25.16 6.83 -14.22
CA PHE A 87 23.75 6.88 -13.85
C PHE A 87 23.52 7.59 -12.50
N LEU A 88 24.28 7.19 -11.47
CA LEU A 88 24.19 7.80 -10.14
C LEU A 88 24.60 9.28 -10.17
N SER A 89 25.64 9.62 -10.95
CA SER A 89 26.09 11.00 -11.12
C SER A 89 25.02 11.85 -11.82
N GLU A 90 24.37 11.32 -12.84
CA GLU A 90 23.33 12.02 -13.59
C GLU A 90 22.08 12.24 -12.74
N LEU A 91 21.62 11.21 -12.01
CA LEU A 91 20.48 11.35 -11.10
C LEU A 91 20.78 12.39 -9.99
N ARG A 92 21.99 12.36 -9.42
CA ARG A 92 22.44 13.35 -8.43
C ARG A 92 22.50 14.76 -9.03
N ALA A 93 22.96 14.90 -10.27
CA ALA A 93 22.99 16.18 -10.97
C ALA A 93 21.58 16.72 -11.23
N LEU A 94 20.62 15.88 -11.62
CA LEU A 94 19.22 16.28 -11.81
C LEU A 94 18.58 16.76 -10.50
N ILE A 95 18.81 16.04 -9.39
CA ILE A 95 18.30 16.44 -8.07
C ILE A 95 18.82 17.84 -7.70
N GLY A 96 20.12 18.09 -7.88
CA GLY A 96 20.72 19.38 -7.55
C GLY A 96 20.32 20.52 -8.49
N PHE A 97 20.38 20.28 -9.81
CA PHE A 97 20.14 21.31 -10.83
C PHE A 97 18.70 21.82 -10.81
N PHE A 98 17.73 20.90 -10.72
CA PHE A 98 16.32 21.26 -10.65
C PHE A 98 15.80 21.46 -9.22
N SER A 99 16.66 21.33 -8.20
CA SER A 99 16.29 21.40 -6.78
C SER A 99 15.09 20.52 -6.42
N LEU A 100 15.12 19.26 -6.89
CA LEU A 100 14.05 18.28 -6.67
C LEU A 100 14.03 17.79 -5.23
N ASP A 101 12.86 17.40 -4.73
CA ASP A 101 12.77 16.76 -3.43
C ASP A 101 13.36 15.34 -3.46
N PRO A 102 14.44 15.02 -2.70
CA PRO A 102 15.02 13.68 -2.69
C PRO A 102 14.05 12.59 -2.23
N ASN A 103 13.09 12.89 -1.35
CA ASN A 103 12.07 11.92 -0.95
C ASN A 103 11.12 11.61 -2.11
N ARG A 104 10.75 12.64 -2.89
CA ARG A 104 9.93 12.44 -4.09
C ARG A 104 10.68 11.67 -5.16
N VAL A 105 11.96 11.96 -5.36
CA VAL A 105 12.80 11.20 -6.31
C VAL A 105 13.00 9.76 -5.82
N CYS A 106 13.19 9.52 -4.52
CA CYS A 106 13.22 8.18 -3.95
C CYS A 106 11.90 7.42 -4.20
N ASP A 107 10.74 8.08 -4.07
CA ASP A 107 9.45 7.46 -4.40
C ASP A 107 9.35 7.08 -5.89
N LEU A 108 9.86 7.93 -6.79
CA LEU A 108 9.94 7.61 -8.23
C LEU A 108 10.89 6.44 -8.52
N VAL A 109 12.00 6.32 -7.78
CA VAL A 109 12.90 5.16 -7.87
C VAL A 109 12.18 3.88 -7.47
N LEU A 110 11.44 3.90 -6.36
CA LEU A 110 10.63 2.77 -5.92
C LEU A 110 9.53 2.43 -6.94
N GLU A 111 8.90 3.43 -7.55
CA GLU A 111 7.91 3.24 -8.61
C GLU A 111 8.50 2.57 -9.86
N ALA A 112 9.68 3.03 -10.29
CA ALA A 112 10.37 2.45 -11.43
C ALA A 112 10.80 1.00 -11.15
N TRP A 113 11.24 0.69 -9.93
CA TRP A 113 11.57 -0.66 -9.49
C TRP A 113 10.31 -1.55 -9.42
N GLU A 114 9.21 -1.06 -8.86
CA GLU A 114 7.92 -1.76 -8.86
C GLU A 114 7.46 -2.09 -10.28
N SER A 115 7.56 -1.13 -11.20
CA SER A 115 7.23 -1.33 -12.63
C SER A 115 8.14 -2.36 -13.30
N TRP A 116 9.45 -2.34 -12.98
CA TRP A 116 10.39 -3.37 -13.43
C TRP A 116 9.97 -4.76 -12.94
N LEU A 117 9.64 -4.91 -11.66
CA LEU A 117 9.20 -6.18 -11.09
C LEU A 117 7.88 -6.65 -11.74
N ALA A 118 6.93 -5.74 -11.96
CA ALA A 118 5.64 -6.05 -12.56
C ALA A 118 5.78 -6.64 -13.97
N ALA A 119 6.78 -6.22 -14.76
CA ALA A 119 6.96 -6.68 -16.12
C ALA A 119 7.49 -8.13 -16.25
N ALA A 120 8.19 -8.67 -15.24
CA ALA A 120 8.57 -10.08 -15.21
C ALA A 120 8.66 -10.60 -13.76
N PRO A 121 7.52 -10.87 -13.10
CA PRO A 121 7.45 -11.04 -11.65
C PRO A 121 8.32 -12.17 -11.11
N THR A 122 8.29 -13.35 -11.73
CA THR A 122 9.03 -14.53 -11.24
C THR A 122 10.52 -14.41 -11.52
N ALA A 123 10.90 -13.97 -12.73
CA ALA A 123 12.30 -13.87 -13.12
C ALA A 123 13.03 -12.72 -12.39
N ARG A 124 12.36 -11.58 -12.19
CA ARG A 124 12.95 -10.38 -11.58
C ARG A 124 12.89 -10.38 -10.06
N ALA A 125 12.00 -11.15 -9.43
CA ALA A 125 11.99 -11.32 -7.98
C ALA A 125 13.31 -11.93 -7.45
N ARG A 126 13.97 -12.78 -8.25
CA ARG A 126 15.25 -13.43 -7.92
C ARG A 126 16.44 -12.86 -8.69
N ALA A 127 16.25 -11.77 -9.42
CA ALA A 127 17.35 -11.14 -10.17
C ALA A 127 18.28 -10.36 -9.24
N ASP A 128 19.49 -10.07 -9.72
CA ASP A 128 20.41 -9.18 -9.00
C ASP A 128 19.84 -7.76 -8.94
N VAL A 129 19.69 -7.25 -7.72
CA VAL A 129 19.16 -5.91 -7.41
C VAL A 129 20.24 -4.96 -6.92
N SER A 130 21.52 -5.35 -6.97
CA SER A 130 22.66 -4.55 -6.54
C SER A 130 22.66 -3.13 -7.12
N GLY A 131 22.27 -2.98 -8.39
CA GLY A 131 22.11 -1.68 -9.05
C GLY A 131 21.06 -0.80 -8.36
N TRP A 132 19.86 -1.33 -8.12
CA TRP A 132 18.79 -0.59 -7.44
C TRP A 132 19.18 -0.20 -6.01
N LEU A 133 19.85 -1.12 -5.29
CA LEU A 133 20.34 -0.87 -3.93
C LEU A 133 21.39 0.24 -3.88
N ALA A 134 22.24 0.36 -4.90
CA ALA A 134 23.20 1.44 -5.01
C ALA A 134 22.53 2.80 -5.29
N VAL A 135 21.47 2.82 -6.10
CA VAL A 135 20.65 4.03 -6.30
C VAL A 135 19.99 4.47 -5.00
N LEU A 136 19.45 3.53 -4.22
CA LEU A 136 18.90 3.84 -2.91
C LEU A 136 19.93 4.42 -1.92
N GLY A 137 21.21 4.10 -2.10
CA GLY A 137 22.32 4.69 -1.33
C GLY A 137 22.50 6.20 -1.52
N LEU A 138 21.82 6.82 -2.49
CA LEU A 138 21.80 8.28 -2.65
C LEU A 138 20.84 8.98 -1.66
N PHE A 139 19.90 8.24 -1.08
CA PHE A 139 18.83 8.78 -0.24
C PHE A 139 19.02 8.44 1.24
N ARG A 140 18.16 9.02 2.09
CA ARG A 140 18.15 8.70 3.52
C ARG A 140 17.73 7.23 3.72
N GLU A 141 18.37 6.55 4.65
CA GLU A 141 18.12 5.12 4.93
C GLU A 141 16.67 4.83 5.35
N ASP A 142 16.01 5.74 6.09
CA ASP A 142 14.63 5.56 6.51
C ASP A 142 13.59 5.82 5.40
N ALA A 143 13.98 6.50 4.31
CA ALA A 143 13.05 6.99 3.30
C ALA A 143 12.26 5.86 2.62
N PRO A 144 12.91 4.76 2.17
CA PRO A 144 12.19 3.65 1.54
C PRO A 144 11.12 3.04 2.43
N THR A 145 11.40 2.85 3.72
CA THR A 145 10.43 2.28 4.68
C THR A 145 9.20 3.17 4.82
N GLN A 146 9.40 4.48 4.99
CA GLN A 146 8.31 5.45 5.14
C GLN A 146 7.46 5.57 3.88
N LEU A 147 8.11 5.61 2.71
CA LEU A 147 7.43 5.72 1.41
C LEU A 147 6.62 4.46 1.09
N LEU A 148 7.18 3.26 1.34
CA LEU A 148 6.43 2.00 1.23
C LEU A 148 5.24 1.97 2.17
N GLY A 149 5.42 2.38 3.44
CA GLY A 149 4.33 2.48 4.40
C GLY A 149 3.20 3.38 3.90
N PHE A 150 3.53 4.54 3.33
CA PHE A 150 2.54 5.42 2.70
C PHE A 150 1.82 4.76 1.52
N ARG A 151 2.53 4.02 0.65
CA ARG A 151 1.93 3.28 -0.47
C ARG A 151 0.99 2.17 0.00
N PHE A 152 1.37 1.38 1.01
CA PHE A 152 0.51 0.33 1.54
C PHE A 152 -0.77 0.91 2.14
N VAL A 153 -0.66 1.99 2.92
CA VAL A 153 -1.82 2.71 3.47
C VAL A 153 -2.74 3.26 2.38
N TYR A 154 -2.16 3.79 1.29
CA TYR A 154 -2.95 4.25 0.13
C TYR A 154 -3.83 3.14 -0.45
N HIS A 155 -3.33 1.91 -0.50
CA HIS A 155 -4.01 0.74 -1.06
C HIS A 155 -4.97 0.02 -0.10
N GLN A 156 -5.16 0.50 1.13
CA GLN A 156 -6.06 -0.12 2.11
C GLN A 156 -7.54 0.20 1.89
N GLY A 157 -7.91 0.88 0.80
CA GLY A 157 -9.30 1.10 0.41
C GLY A 157 -10.12 2.05 1.31
N GLY A 158 -9.61 2.48 2.47
CA GLY A 158 -10.43 3.22 3.46
C GLY A 158 -9.71 4.25 4.34
N ARG A 159 -8.42 4.54 4.11
CA ARG A 159 -7.68 5.57 4.90
C ARG A 159 -7.17 6.76 4.08
N ALA A 160 -7.55 6.83 2.81
CA ALA A 160 -7.43 8.04 1.98
C ALA A 160 -8.51 9.10 2.31
N GLU A 161 -9.23 8.93 3.42
CA GLU A 161 -9.50 10.05 4.32
C GLU A 161 -8.15 10.52 4.92
N CYS A 162 -7.29 11.06 4.05
CA CYS A 162 -6.35 12.10 4.44
C CYS A 162 -7.13 13.00 5.40
N ARG A 163 -6.59 13.28 6.60
CA ARG A 163 -7.12 14.23 7.60
C ARG A 163 -7.66 15.49 6.91
N LYS A 164 -8.87 15.43 6.36
CA LYS A 164 -9.57 16.58 5.85
C LYS A 164 -10.00 17.25 7.13
N SER A 165 -9.50 18.45 7.36
CA SER A 165 -10.18 19.29 8.33
C SER A 165 -11.67 19.29 7.97
N ALA A 166 -12.56 19.22 8.95
CA ALA A 166 -14.01 19.19 8.70
C ALA A 166 -14.48 20.27 7.70
N VAL A 167 -13.72 21.36 7.57
CA VAL A 167 -13.92 22.46 6.63
C VAL A 167 -13.71 22.05 5.16
N GLU A 168 -12.63 21.30 4.85
CA GLU A 168 -12.35 20.82 3.49
C GLU A 168 -13.36 19.76 3.05
N GLU A 169 -13.81 18.94 3.98
CA GLU A 169 -14.80 17.90 3.72
C GLU A 169 -16.17 18.51 3.41
N VAL A 170 -16.58 19.54 4.16
CA VAL A 170 -17.80 20.32 3.88
C VAL A 170 -17.70 21.06 2.54
N MET A 171 -16.53 21.62 2.20
CA MET A 171 -16.34 22.37 0.95
C MET A 171 -16.30 21.46 -0.28
N LEU A 172 -15.67 20.29 -0.16
CA LEU A 172 -15.65 19.27 -1.21
C LEU A 172 -17.04 18.64 -1.39
N ALA A 173 -17.76 18.36 -0.30
CA ALA A 173 -19.15 17.89 -0.33
C ALA A 173 -20.13 18.93 -0.90
N ALA A 174 -19.86 20.23 -0.70
CA ALA A 174 -20.64 21.31 -1.31
C ALA A 174 -20.41 21.41 -2.83
N LEU A 175 -19.17 21.22 -3.29
CA LEU A 175 -18.82 21.25 -4.72
C LEU A 175 -19.31 20.00 -5.48
N LEU A 176 -19.38 18.84 -4.80
CA LEU A 176 -19.77 17.56 -5.40
C LEU A 176 -21.26 17.24 -5.31
N ARG A 177 -22.07 18.12 -4.70
CA ARG A 177 -23.50 17.89 -4.39
C ARG A 177 -24.42 17.70 -5.62
N GLY A 178 -23.90 17.79 -6.85
CA GLY A 178 -24.63 17.54 -8.10
C GLY A 178 -24.13 16.37 -8.94
N ARG A 179 -23.09 15.63 -8.49
CA ARG A 179 -22.48 14.54 -9.25
C ARG A 179 -22.41 13.33 -8.33
N GLY A 180 -23.38 12.41 -8.46
CA GLY A 180 -23.44 11.14 -7.72
C GLY A 180 -22.32 10.18 -8.12
N ALA A 181 -21.07 10.61 -8.04
CA ALA A 181 -19.90 9.78 -8.23
C ALA A 181 -19.43 9.33 -6.84
N ALA A 182 -19.72 8.08 -6.49
CA ALA A 182 -19.01 7.40 -5.42
C ALA A 182 -17.52 7.61 -5.63
N THR A 183 -16.81 8.08 -4.61
CA THR A 183 -15.35 8.17 -4.66
C THR A 183 -14.83 6.75 -4.92
N PRO A 184 -14.05 6.50 -5.98
CA PRO A 184 -13.60 5.14 -6.26
C PRO A 184 -12.77 4.67 -5.07
N ALA A 185 -13.18 3.57 -4.44
CA ALA A 185 -12.41 2.90 -3.41
C ALA A 185 -10.99 2.64 -3.98
N ALA A 186 -9.96 2.91 -3.19
CA ALA A 186 -8.59 2.73 -3.65
C ALA A 186 -8.38 1.27 -4.08
N PRO A 187 -7.72 1.01 -5.23
CA PRO A 187 -7.50 -0.33 -5.71
C PRO A 187 -6.62 -1.10 -4.70
N PRO A 188 -6.81 -2.42 -4.56
CA PRO A 188 -5.96 -3.24 -3.71
C PRO A 188 -4.49 -3.12 -4.15
N ALA A 189 -3.58 -3.28 -3.18
CA ALA A 189 -2.15 -3.14 -3.44
C ALA A 189 -1.69 -4.16 -4.50
N PRO A 190 -0.93 -3.73 -5.52
CA PRO A 190 -0.49 -4.62 -6.58
C PRO A 190 0.53 -5.65 -6.02
N PRO A 191 0.54 -6.90 -6.53
CA PRO A 191 1.49 -7.93 -6.12
C PRO A 191 2.97 -7.53 -6.27
N ALA A 192 3.29 -6.66 -7.23
CA ALA A 192 4.65 -6.17 -7.45
C ALA A 192 5.17 -5.34 -6.26
N LEU A 193 4.30 -4.59 -5.57
CA LEU A 193 4.66 -3.79 -4.40
C LEU A 193 5.12 -4.67 -3.23
N TYR A 194 4.46 -5.81 -3.00
CA TYR A 194 4.87 -6.77 -1.98
C TYR A 194 6.21 -7.44 -2.31
N ARG A 195 6.46 -7.75 -3.59
CA ARG A 195 7.77 -8.28 -4.03
C ARG A 195 8.89 -7.26 -3.87
N LEU A 196 8.62 -5.99 -4.19
CA LEU A 196 9.57 -4.90 -3.96
C LEU A 196 9.93 -4.79 -2.48
N ALA A 197 8.91 -4.77 -1.61
CA ALA A 197 9.12 -4.75 -0.17
C ALA A 197 9.88 -5.99 0.31
N GLY A 198 9.59 -7.17 -0.25
CA GLY A 198 10.31 -8.41 0.00
C GLY A 198 11.79 -8.33 -0.37
N GLN A 199 12.13 -7.81 -1.55
CA GLN A 199 13.52 -7.63 -2.00
C GLN A 199 14.28 -6.66 -1.10
N LEU A 200 13.64 -5.57 -0.69
CA LEU A 200 14.23 -4.58 0.20
C LEU A 200 14.45 -5.11 1.62
N ALA A 201 13.54 -5.94 2.11
CA ALA A 201 13.67 -6.61 3.40
C ALA A 201 14.77 -7.68 3.37
N ALA A 202 14.83 -8.50 2.32
CA ALA A 202 15.89 -9.49 2.13
C ALA A 202 17.29 -8.83 2.02
N ALA A 203 17.38 -7.68 1.37
CA ALA A 203 18.60 -6.88 1.28
C ALA A 203 18.94 -6.08 2.56
N GLY A 204 18.10 -6.15 3.60
CA GLY A 204 18.29 -5.43 4.87
C GLY A 204 18.13 -3.91 4.77
N ARG A 205 17.50 -3.39 3.71
CA ARG A 205 17.21 -1.95 3.54
C ARG A 205 15.92 -1.51 4.22
N VAL A 206 14.99 -2.43 4.42
CA VAL A 206 13.71 -2.18 5.10
C VAL A 206 13.54 -3.22 6.21
N SER A 207 13.37 -2.77 7.43
CA SER A 207 13.06 -3.68 8.55
C SER A 207 11.57 -4.01 8.52
N LEU A 208 11.22 -5.31 8.55
CA LEU A 208 9.83 -5.75 8.60
C LEU A 208 9.11 -5.18 9.83
N ASP A 209 9.76 -5.16 10.99
CA ASP A 209 9.24 -4.57 12.22
C ASP A 209 8.75 -3.12 12.05
N ARG A 210 9.46 -2.33 11.23
CA ARG A 210 9.08 -0.94 10.94
C ARG A 210 7.99 -0.82 9.87
N LEU A 211 7.83 -1.84 9.02
CA LEU A 211 6.84 -1.84 7.95
C LEU A 211 5.49 -2.40 8.41
N THR A 212 5.49 -3.39 9.30
CA THR A 212 4.29 -4.07 9.84
C THR A 212 3.20 -3.11 10.33
N PRO A 213 3.50 -1.99 11.02
CA PRO A 213 2.47 -1.05 11.48
C PRO A 213 1.70 -0.37 10.34
N TYR A 214 2.26 -0.33 9.13
CA TYR A 214 1.62 0.25 7.95
C TYR A 214 0.79 -0.76 7.16
N LEU A 215 0.86 -2.05 7.48
CA LEU A 215 0.12 -3.11 6.79
C LEU A 215 -1.22 -3.38 7.48
N SER A 216 -2.28 -3.53 6.70
CA SER A 216 -3.59 -3.96 7.20
C SER A 216 -3.77 -5.47 7.06
N PRO A 217 -4.60 -6.14 7.88
CA PRO A 217 -5.30 -5.60 9.05
C PRO A 217 -4.34 -5.29 10.21
N ASP A 218 -4.75 -4.43 11.14
CA ASP A 218 -3.95 -4.19 12.34
C ASP A 218 -3.90 -5.45 13.24
N ASP A 219 -3.00 -5.50 14.22
CA ASP A 219 -2.81 -6.74 15.01
C ASP A 219 -4.04 -7.11 15.84
N ALA A 220 -4.80 -6.10 16.30
CA ALA A 220 -6.02 -6.31 17.06
C ALA A 220 -7.15 -6.88 16.18
N GLU A 221 -7.33 -6.34 14.97
CA GLU A 221 -8.27 -6.85 13.98
C GLU A 221 -7.88 -8.26 13.53
N LEU A 222 -6.58 -8.52 13.32
CA LEU A 222 -6.10 -9.85 12.97
C LEU A 222 -6.39 -10.86 14.08
N ALA A 223 -6.17 -10.50 15.35
CA ALA A 223 -6.50 -11.35 16.49
C ALA A 223 -8.01 -11.62 16.58
N ALA A 224 -8.85 -10.62 16.35
CA ALA A 224 -10.30 -10.78 16.30
C ALA A 224 -10.74 -11.72 15.16
N ARG A 225 -10.15 -11.58 13.96
CA ARG A 225 -10.39 -12.49 12.83
C ARG A 225 -9.98 -13.92 13.15
N TYR A 226 -8.85 -14.11 13.83
CA TYR A 226 -8.39 -15.43 14.25
C TYR A 226 -9.35 -16.09 15.22
N VAL A 227 -9.82 -15.36 16.25
CA VAL A 227 -10.80 -15.88 17.21
C VAL A 227 -12.08 -16.30 16.48
N ALA A 228 -12.63 -15.44 15.63
CA ALA A 228 -13.83 -15.75 14.85
C ALA A 228 -13.63 -16.96 13.92
N ALA A 229 -12.48 -17.05 13.24
CA ALA A 229 -12.15 -18.20 12.40
C ALA A 229 -12.04 -19.51 13.22
N SER A 230 -11.42 -19.44 14.40
CA SER A 230 -11.29 -20.60 15.28
C SER A 230 -12.63 -21.11 15.79
N GLU A 231 -13.59 -20.22 16.07
CA GLU A 231 -14.96 -20.59 16.48
C GLU A 231 -15.71 -21.31 15.35
N VAL A 232 -15.56 -20.84 14.11
CA VAL A 232 -16.17 -21.49 12.93
C VAL A 232 -15.58 -22.89 12.73
N VAL A 233 -14.26 -23.02 12.74
CA VAL A 233 -13.58 -24.32 12.60
C VAL A 233 -13.98 -25.26 13.73
N GLN A 234 -14.07 -24.77 14.97
CA GLN A 234 -14.51 -25.57 16.10
C GLN A 234 -15.96 -26.05 15.92
N ALA A 235 -16.87 -25.17 15.50
CA ALA A 235 -18.26 -25.53 15.23
C ALA A 235 -18.38 -26.58 14.11
N GLU A 236 -17.56 -26.49 13.06
CA GLU A 236 -17.51 -27.48 11.98
C GLU A 236 -16.98 -28.84 12.48
N VAL A 237 -15.92 -28.86 13.29
CA VAL A 237 -15.38 -30.10 13.88
C VAL A 237 -16.42 -30.76 14.80
N GLU A 238 -17.11 -29.97 15.62
CA GLU A 238 -18.20 -30.45 16.47
C GLU A 238 -19.38 -31.01 15.65
N ALA A 239 -19.65 -30.45 14.47
CA ALA A 239 -20.64 -30.98 13.53
C ALA A 239 -20.20 -32.31 12.91
N TYR A 240 -18.92 -32.45 12.53
CA TYR A 240 -18.36 -33.71 12.01
C TYR A 240 -18.34 -34.85 13.05
N GLY A 241 -18.21 -34.53 14.34
CA GLY A 241 -18.25 -35.50 15.44
C GLY A 241 -19.63 -36.12 15.71
N LYS A 242 -20.71 -35.57 15.13
CA LYS A 242 -22.07 -36.12 15.24
C LYS A 242 -22.35 -37.11 14.10
N VAL A 243 -21.81 -38.32 14.23
CA VAL A 243 -22.28 -39.45 13.42
C VAL A 243 -23.50 -40.05 14.10
N ASP A 244 -24.70 -39.79 13.55
CA ASP A 244 -25.93 -40.47 13.98
C ASP A 244 -25.88 -41.96 13.61
N LEU A 245 -25.40 -42.79 14.54
CA LEU A 245 -25.36 -44.26 14.39
C LEU A 245 -26.75 -44.91 14.35
N SER A 246 -27.83 -44.16 14.56
CA SER A 246 -29.21 -44.66 14.55
C SER A 246 -29.85 -44.75 13.16
N ALA A 247 -29.14 -44.35 12.10
CA ALA A 247 -29.66 -44.35 10.73
C ALA A 247 -29.09 -45.47 9.82
N VAL A 248 -28.63 -46.59 10.39
CA VAL A 248 -28.64 -47.85 9.63
C VAL A 248 -30.06 -48.40 9.71
N SER A 249 -30.93 -47.91 8.83
CA SER A 249 -32.17 -48.61 8.52
C SER A 249 -31.80 -49.95 7.88
N ALA A 250 -32.22 -51.04 8.53
CA ALA A 250 -32.17 -52.36 7.93
C ALA A 250 -32.93 -52.32 6.58
N PRO A 251 -32.35 -52.78 5.46
CA PRO A 251 -33.13 -52.91 4.24
C PRO A 251 -34.24 -53.93 4.48
N ALA A 252 -35.46 -53.52 4.16
CA ALA A 252 -36.65 -54.35 4.21
C ALA A 252 -36.45 -55.64 3.38
N ALA A 253 -36.80 -56.78 3.98
CA ALA A 253 -36.83 -58.06 3.30
C ALA A 253 -37.91 -58.08 2.20
N PRO A 254 -37.62 -58.58 0.98
CA PRO A 254 -38.63 -59.18 0.13
C PRO A 254 -38.70 -60.70 0.37
N ALA A 255 -39.93 -61.21 0.34
CA ALA A 255 -40.24 -62.61 0.54
C ALA A 255 -39.66 -63.54 -0.55
N ALA A 256 -39.10 -64.66 -0.08
CA ALA A 256 -39.01 -65.99 -0.68
C ALA A 256 -38.82 -66.15 -2.20
N GLY A 257 -37.61 -66.59 -2.58
CA GLY A 257 -37.31 -67.36 -3.79
C GLY A 257 -36.09 -68.23 -3.53
N ALA A 258 -36.25 -69.55 -3.64
CA ALA A 258 -35.26 -70.56 -3.25
C ALA A 258 -34.04 -70.64 -4.20
N GLY A 259 -32.87 -70.95 -3.62
CA GLY A 259 -31.80 -71.67 -4.33
C GLY A 259 -30.37 -71.12 -4.16
N GLY A 260 -29.48 -71.96 -3.61
CA GLY A 260 -28.04 -71.97 -3.95
C GLY A 260 -27.11 -71.15 -3.06
N GLY A 261 -26.23 -71.84 -2.32
CA GLY A 261 -25.25 -71.22 -1.44
C GLY A 261 -24.03 -70.62 -2.15
N ALA A 262 -23.47 -69.57 -1.53
CA ALA A 262 -22.05 -69.22 -1.50
C ALA A 262 -21.83 -68.20 -0.37
N ALA A 263 -21.01 -68.54 0.62
CA ALA A 263 -20.64 -67.64 1.70
C ALA A 263 -19.64 -66.58 1.18
N ALA A 264 -20.10 -65.34 1.02
CA ALA A 264 -19.24 -64.19 0.74
C ALA A 264 -19.06 -63.37 2.02
N ALA A 265 -17.84 -63.36 2.54
CA ALA A 265 -17.44 -62.57 3.69
C ALA A 265 -17.45 -61.07 3.35
N ALA A 266 -18.15 -60.27 4.16
CA ALA A 266 -18.06 -58.82 4.12
C ALA A 266 -16.67 -58.35 4.58
N PRO A 267 -16.04 -57.35 3.95
CA PRO A 267 -14.76 -56.83 4.42
C PRO A 267 -15.00 -56.07 5.73
N ARG A 268 -14.59 -56.67 6.86
CA ARG A 268 -14.42 -55.94 8.11
C ARG A 268 -13.24 -55.00 7.92
N GLY A 269 -13.52 -53.75 7.57
CA GLY A 269 -12.56 -52.66 7.68
C GLY A 269 -12.14 -52.54 9.15
N THR A 270 -10.95 -53.05 9.46
CA THR A 270 -10.29 -52.83 10.74
C THR A 270 -9.77 -51.40 10.73
N PHE A 271 -10.42 -50.50 11.46
CA PHE A 271 -9.87 -49.18 11.75
C PHE A 271 -8.73 -49.36 12.76
N SER A 272 -7.52 -49.53 12.24
CA SER A 272 -6.28 -49.49 13.02
C SER A 272 -5.96 -48.01 13.26
N GLY A 273 -6.15 -47.54 14.49
CA GLY A 273 -5.93 -46.14 14.92
C GLY A 273 -4.46 -45.69 14.95
N ALA A 274 -3.66 -46.08 13.96
CA ALA A 274 -2.22 -45.80 13.91
C ALA A 274 -1.78 -44.97 12.68
N SER A 275 -2.69 -44.41 11.89
CA SER A 275 -2.31 -43.54 10.76
C SER A 275 -3.35 -42.45 10.49
N LEU A 276 -3.39 -41.48 11.39
CA LEU A 276 -3.84 -40.13 11.07
C LEU A 276 -2.65 -39.22 11.34
N GLU A 277 -1.65 -39.26 10.46
CA GLU A 277 -0.78 -38.11 10.31
C GLU A 277 -1.68 -37.01 9.72
N LEU A 278 -2.18 -36.15 10.61
CA LEU A 278 -2.85 -34.92 10.21
C LEU A 278 -1.80 -34.12 9.43
N ASP A 279 -2.02 -33.98 8.14
CA ASP A 279 -1.21 -33.13 7.28
C ASP A 279 -1.42 -31.68 7.71
N ALA A 280 -0.49 -31.17 8.52
CA ALA A 280 -0.53 -29.81 9.06
C ALA A 280 -0.57 -28.76 7.95
N SER A 281 0.00 -29.06 6.77
CA SER A 281 0.02 -28.12 5.64
C SER A 281 -1.38 -27.83 5.11
N ARG A 282 -2.24 -28.85 5.05
CA ARG A 282 -3.64 -28.72 4.62
C ARG A 282 -4.48 -27.95 5.63
N PHE A 283 -4.14 -28.05 6.92
CA PHE A 283 -4.76 -27.26 7.97
C PHE A 283 -4.35 -25.78 7.87
N ASP A 284 -3.08 -25.50 7.62
CA ASP A 284 -2.56 -24.14 7.43
C ASP A 284 -3.18 -23.47 6.19
N GLU A 285 -3.33 -24.19 5.08
CA GLU A 285 -4.02 -23.69 3.88
C GLU A 285 -5.49 -23.35 4.15
N LEU A 286 -6.20 -24.22 4.87
CA LEU A 286 -7.60 -23.98 5.25
C LEU A 286 -7.71 -22.78 6.19
N LEU A 287 -6.90 -22.72 7.25
CA LEU A 287 -6.90 -21.62 8.20
C LEU A 287 -6.59 -20.28 7.51
N THR A 288 -5.63 -20.27 6.59
CA THR A 288 -5.30 -19.10 5.77
C THR A 288 -6.50 -18.65 4.94
N SER A 289 -7.22 -19.60 4.32
CA SER A 289 -8.45 -19.30 3.59
C SER A 289 -9.58 -18.71 4.46
N TYR A 290 -9.66 -19.11 5.73
CA TYR A 290 -10.61 -18.52 6.69
C TYR A 290 -10.20 -17.09 7.07
N LEU A 291 -8.91 -16.83 7.26
CA LEU A 291 -8.39 -15.50 7.60
C LEU A 291 -8.55 -14.47 6.46
N ASP A 292 -8.54 -14.94 5.21
CA ASP A 292 -8.76 -14.12 4.01
C ASP A 292 -10.25 -13.89 3.67
N ARG A 293 -11.16 -14.61 4.32
CA ARG A 293 -12.61 -14.45 4.08
C ARG A 293 -13.08 -13.11 4.66
N PRO A 294 -13.78 -12.26 3.90
CA PRO A 294 -14.28 -10.99 4.41
C PRO A 294 -15.25 -11.24 5.57
N SER A 295 -15.16 -10.44 6.63
CA SER A 295 -16.02 -10.53 7.80
C SER A 295 -17.46 -10.18 7.41
N GLY A 296 -18.23 -11.19 7.04
CA GLY A 296 -19.59 -11.04 6.56
C GLY A 296 -20.02 -12.26 5.77
N GLY A 297 -20.32 -13.35 6.47
CA GLY A 297 -20.90 -14.55 5.89
C GLY A 297 -22.10 -15.02 6.70
N GLY A 298 -23.30 -14.63 6.29
CA GLY A 298 -24.49 -15.45 6.52
C GLY A 298 -24.55 -16.48 5.39
N GLY A 299 -24.49 -17.76 5.74
CA GLY A 299 -24.48 -18.85 4.78
C GLY A 299 -25.82 -19.01 4.04
N ASP A 300 -25.72 -19.45 2.79
CA ASP A 300 -26.59 -20.46 2.20
C ASP A 300 -26.05 -20.82 0.81
N GLU A 301 -25.49 -22.02 0.69
CA GLU A 301 -25.16 -22.63 -0.61
C GLU A 301 -26.17 -23.76 -0.84
N LYS A 302 -27.14 -23.51 -1.72
CA LYS A 302 -27.90 -24.56 -2.42
C LYS A 302 -27.85 -24.28 -3.91
N ASP A 303 -27.40 -25.31 -4.63
CA ASP A 303 -27.36 -25.50 -6.08
C ASP A 303 -28.41 -24.74 -6.90
N SER A 304 -27.98 -24.13 -8.00
CA SER A 304 -28.34 -24.52 -9.39
C SER A 304 -28.05 -23.41 -10.40
N GLY A 305 -27.51 -23.77 -11.56
CA GLY A 305 -27.15 -22.80 -12.61
C GLY A 305 -28.33 -22.28 -13.43
N LYS A 306 -28.32 -20.98 -13.76
CA LYS A 306 -28.72 -20.42 -15.07
C LYS A 306 -28.42 -18.93 -15.17
N ALA A 307 -28.21 -18.48 -16.40
CA ALA A 307 -27.73 -17.18 -16.82
C ALA A 307 -28.69 -15.98 -16.65
N ALA A 308 -28.07 -14.79 -16.76
CA ALA A 308 -28.56 -13.51 -17.30
C ALA A 308 -29.16 -12.44 -16.36
N ALA A 309 -28.41 -11.34 -16.30
CA ALA A 309 -28.80 -9.92 -16.45
C ALA A 309 -29.77 -9.22 -15.46
N ALA A 310 -29.30 -8.03 -15.07
CA ALA A 310 -30.01 -6.79 -14.72
C ALA A 310 -30.40 -6.49 -13.26
N ALA A 311 -29.59 -5.59 -12.69
CA ALA A 311 -29.97 -4.34 -12.01
C ALA A 311 -30.82 -4.36 -10.73
N GLY A 312 -30.24 -3.78 -9.67
CA GLY A 312 -30.97 -2.86 -8.78
C GLY A 312 -30.87 -3.12 -7.28
N GLY A 313 -29.90 -2.46 -6.62
CA GLY A 313 -30.08 -1.81 -5.31
C GLY A 313 -30.26 -2.68 -4.06
N GLY A 314 -29.21 -2.74 -3.23
CA GLY A 314 -29.32 -3.16 -1.82
C GLY A 314 -27.96 -3.07 -1.14
N GLY A 315 -27.78 -2.04 -0.30
CA GLY A 315 -26.51 -1.74 0.36
C GLY A 315 -26.04 -2.81 1.33
N GLY A 316 -24.75 -3.12 1.24
CA GLY A 316 -23.99 -3.91 2.19
C GLY A 316 -22.51 -3.63 1.96
N GLY A 317 -21.99 -2.56 2.57
CA GLY A 317 -20.59 -2.17 2.47
C GLY A 317 -19.69 -3.11 3.26
N GLY A 318 -19.32 -4.25 2.67
CA GLY A 318 -18.23 -5.10 3.14
C GLY A 318 -16.94 -4.67 2.44
N GLY A 319 -16.10 -3.89 3.12
CA GLY A 319 -14.77 -3.51 2.64
C GLY A 319 -13.85 -4.73 2.57
N GLY A 320 -13.84 -5.42 1.43
CA GLY A 320 -12.91 -6.51 1.13
C GLY A 320 -11.50 -5.99 0.90
N GLY A 321 -10.80 -5.60 1.97
CA GLY A 321 -9.35 -5.42 1.96
C GLY A 321 -8.67 -6.74 2.31
N GLY A 322 -8.01 -7.37 1.33
CA GLY A 322 -7.22 -8.59 1.55
C GLY A 322 -6.11 -8.39 2.59
N ASN A 323 -5.63 -9.48 3.19
CA ASN A 323 -4.64 -9.44 4.26
C ASN A 323 -3.24 -9.07 3.71
N GLN A 324 -2.86 -7.79 3.86
CA GLN A 324 -1.58 -7.28 3.34
C GLN A 324 -0.38 -7.93 4.03
N LYS A 325 -0.52 -8.38 5.28
CA LYS A 325 0.55 -9.09 5.99
C LYS A 325 0.83 -10.45 5.37
N LEU A 326 -0.21 -11.20 4.97
CA LEU A 326 -0.04 -12.46 4.23
C LEU A 326 0.58 -12.21 2.86
N ALA A 327 0.06 -11.24 2.10
CA ALA A 327 0.63 -10.87 0.80
C ALA A 327 2.10 -10.41 0.90
N MET A 328 2.50 -9.78 2.00
CA MET A 328 3.89 -9.42 2.28
C MET A 328 4.76 -10.67 2.50
N VAL A 329 4.26 -11.68 3.23
CA VAL A 329 4.96 -12.96 3.40
C VAL A 329 5.13 -13.68 2.05
N GLU A 330 4.10 -13.71 1.21
CA GLU A 330 4.22 -14.25 -0.15
C GLU A 330 5.27 -13.49 -0.99
N GLY A 331 5.30 -12.16 -0.86
CA GLY A 331 6.29 -11.30 -1.48
C GLY A 331 7.73 -11.64 -1.05
N LEU A 332 7.94 -11.95 0.22
CA LEU A 332 9.23 -12.41 0.76
C LEU A 332 9.60 -13.80 0.23
N LEU A 333 8.65 -14.74 0.22
CA LEU A 333 8.86 -16.10 -0.27
C LEU A 333 9.22 -16.12 -1.76
N ALA A 334 8.71 -15.17 -2.55
CA ALA A 334 9.06 -15.05 -3.96
C ALA A 334 10.52 -14.64 -4.21
N VAL A 335 11.19 -14.04 -3.21
CA VAL A 335 12.59 -13.58 -3.29
C VAL A 335 13.56 -14.67 -2.82
N GLY A 336 13.15 -15.51 -1.86
CA GLY A 336 13.88 -16.70 -1.41
C GLY A 336 13.94 -17.81 -2.46
#